data_AF-A0A7C3Y7E0-F1
#
_entry.id   AF-A0A7C3Y7E0-F1
#
_cell.length_a   1.000
_cell.length_b   1.000
_cell.length_c   1.000
_cell.angle_alpha   90.00
_cell.angle_beta   90.00
_cell.angle_gamma   90.00
#
_symmetry.space_group_name_H-M   'P 1'
#
loop_
_entity.id
_entity.type
_entity.pdbx_description
1 polymer ?
#
loop_
_entity_poly.entity_id
_entity_poly.type
_entity_poly.pdbx_seq_one_letter_code
_entity_poly.pdbx_strand_id
1 'polypeptide(L)'
;MGNDWTTIGITLALVFLSSALYAAFLQTPWGHLLVHRRTWVTVVIGTAMVISVLPFLIGFENALLVLAAFAAGGVPQVTRCIINELRDDAKAREELTRE
;
A
#
# COMPACT_ATOMS: atom_id res chain seq x y z
N MET A 1 -0.51 -14.24 -30.15
CA MET A 1 -0.03 -13.41 -29.04
C MET A 1 1.48 -13.46 -29.08
N GLY A 2 2.09 -12.51 -29.79
CA GLY A 2 3.55 -12.44 -29.90
C GLY A 2 4.15 -12.21 -28.52
N ASN A 3 5.36 -12.72 -28.31
CA ASN A 3 6.08 -12.63 -27.05
C ASN A 3 6.41 -11.16 -26.70
N ASP A 4 5.49 -10.48 -26.01
CA ASP A 4 5.63 -9.09 -25.51
C ASP A 4 6.53 -9.02 -24.27
N TRP A 5 7.67 -9.73 -24.30
CA TRP A 5 8.69 -9.69 -23.23
C TRP A 5 9.21 -8.28 -22.98
N THR A 6 9.21 -7.44 -24.01
CA THR A 6 9.55 -6.01 -23.91
C THR A 6 8.54 -5.25 -23.06
N THR A 7 7.23 -5.44 -23.28
CA THR A 7 6.16 -4.83 -22.48
C THR A 7 6.21 -5.30 -21.03
N ILE A 8 6.44 -6.61 -20.82
CA ILE A 8 6.63 -7.18 -19.49
C ILE A 8 7.87 -6.55 -18.82
N GLY A 9 9.00 -6.48 -19.53
CA GLY A 9 10.25 -5.91 -19.03
C GLY A 9 10.12 -4.44 -18.64
N ILE A 10 9.49 -3.63 -19.49
CA ILE A 10 9.23 -2.20 -19.22
C ILE A 10 8.28 -2.06 -18.02
N THR A 11 7.23 -2.88 -17.95
CA THR A 11 6.29 -2.85 -16.82
C THR A 11 6.98 -3.18 -15.50
N LEU A 12 7.80 -4.24 -15.48
CA LEU A 12 8.56 -4.62 -14.29
C LEU A 12 9.57 -3.54 -13.89
N ALA A 13 10.25 -2.91 -14.85
CA ALA A 13 11.14 -1.79 -14.59
C ALA A 13 10.40 -0.59 -13.99
N LEU A 14 9.21 -0.25 -14.52
CA LEU A 14 8.37 0.84 -13.98
C LEU A 14 7.88 0.53 -12.56
N VAL A 15 7.42 -0.69 -12.31
CA VAL A 15 7.00 -1.13 -10.96
C VAL A 15 8.18 -1.07 -9.99
N PHE A 16 9.35 -1.56 -10.40
CA PHE A 16 10.55 -1.53 -9.57
C PHE A 16 10.99 -0.10 -9.24
N LEU A 17 11.10 0.76 -10.26
CA LEU A 17 11.53 2.15 -10.09
C LEU A 17 10.53 2.96 -9.25
N SER A 18 9.24 2.83 -9.53
CA SER A 18 8.20 3.51 -8.73
C SER A 18 8.18 3.02 -7.27
N SER A 19 8.36 1.71 -7.04
CA SER A 19 8.43 1.16 -5.69
C SER A 19 9.71 1.57 -4.96
N ALA A 20 10.84 1.64 -5.65
CA ALA A 20 12.11 2.10 -5.08
C ALA A 20 12.05 3.59 -4.71
N LEU A 21 11.44 4.42 -5.57
CA LEU A 21 11.20 5.83 -5.28
C LEU A 21 10.24 6.00 -4.09
N TYR A 22 9.18 5.20 -4.03
CA TYR A 22 8.27 5.22 -2.88
C TYR A 22 8.97 4.78 -1.59
N ALA A 23 9.80 3.74 -1.63
CA ALA A 23 10.61 3.32 -0.49
C ALA A 23 11.59 4.41 -0.04
N ALA A 24 12.25 5.10 -0.97
CA ALA A 24 13.10 6.25 -0.66
C ALA A 24 12.31 7.40 -0.04
N PHE A 25 11.11 7.69 -0.55
CA PHE A 25 10.20 8.67 0.05
C PHE A 25 9.81 8.29 1.48
N LEU A 26 9.58 7.00 1.76
CA LEU A 26 9.27 6.52 3.10
C LEU A 26 10.43 6.69 4.11
N GLN A 27 11.67 6.86 3.65
CA GLN A 27 12.81 7.18 4.53
C GLN A 27 12.86 8.66 4.95
N THR A 28 12.05 9.53 4.35
CA THR A 28 11.98 10.94 4.75
C THR A 28 11.30 11.08 6.12
N PRO A 29 11.45 12.23 6.83
CA PRO A 29 10.80 12.46 8.13
C PRO A 29 9.27 12.26 8.10
N TRP A 30 8.64 12.64 6.98
CA TRP A 30 7.21 12.43 6.73
C TRP A 30 6.87 10.95 6.54
N GLY A 31 7.72 10.24 5.80
CA GLY A 31 7.61 8.79 5.60
C GLY A 31 7.76 8.00 6.89
N HIS A 32 8.69 8.40 7.75
CA HIS A 32 8.91 7.75 9.05
C HIS A 32 7.68 7.85 9.96
N LEU A 33 6.96 8.99 9.93
CA LEU A 33 5.70 9.16 10.66
C LEU A 33 4.63 8.17 10.18
N LEU A 34 4.52 7.98 8.85
CA LEU A 34 3.58 7.05 8.24
C LEU A 34 3.94 5.60 8.56
N VAL A 35 5.21 5.24 8.47
CA VAL A 35 5.67 3.87 8.76
C VAL A 35 5.45 3.50 10.21
N HIS A 36 5.70 4.43 11.14
CA HIS A 36 5.67 4.14 12.57
C HIS A 36 4.26 4.08 13.16
N ARG A 37 3.36 5.00 12.79
CA ARG A 37 1.97 4.99 13.28
C ARG A 37 1.00 4.23 12.39
N ARG A 38 1.23 4.19 11.07
CA ARG A 38 0.23 3.74 10.08
C ARG A 38 0.83 2.87 8.99
N THR A 39 1.55 1.81 9.36
CA THR A 39 2.16 0.86 8.42
C THR A 39 1.15 0.30 7.39
N TRP A 40 -0.13 0.14 7.77
CA TRP A 40 -1.18 -0.29 6.84
C TRP A 40 -1.39 0.70 5.68
N VAL A 41 -1.22 2.01 5.91
CA VAL A 41 -1.35 3.04 4.86
C VAL A 41 -0.27 2.88 3.81
N THR A 42 0.96 2.59 4.22
CA THR A 42 2.08 2.44 3.27
C THR A 42 1.92 1.20 2.39
N VAL A 43 1.37 0.12 2.95
CA VAL A 43 1.03 -1.10 2.18
C VAL A 43 -0.09 -0.83 1.17
N VAL A 44 -1.15 -0.12 1.56
CA VAL A 44 -2.25 0.22 0.66
C VAL A 44 -1.77 1.12 -0.49
N ILE A 45 -1.00 2.16 -0.19
CA ILE A 45 -0.45 3.06 -1.21
C ILE A 45 0.50 2.32 -2.14
N GLY A 46 1.44 1.54 -1.60
CA GLY A 46 2.39 0.77 -2.40
C GLY A 46 1.67 -0.21 -3.32
N THR A 47 0.65 -0.91 -2.82
CA THR A 47 -0.14 -1.85 -3.64
C THR A 47 -0.94 -1.11 -4.72
N ALA A 48 -1.55 0.03 -4.39
CA ALA A 48 -2.27 0.86 -5.38
C ALA A 48 -1.32 1.37 -6.48
N MET A 49 -0.08 1.72 -6.14
CA MET A 49 0.94 2.09 -7.13
C MET A 49 1.32 0.93 -8.04
N VAL A 50 1.39 -0.31 -7.56
CA VAL A 50 1.62 -1.48 -8.42
C VAL A 50 0.41 -1.71 -9.35
N ILE A 51 -0.80 -1.60 -8.80
CA ILE A 51 -2.03 -1.80 -9.56
C ILE A 51 -2.20 -0.75 -10.65
N SER A 52 -1.74 0.49 -10.45
CA SER A 52 -1.84 1.56 -11.47
C SER A 52 -1.01 1.29 -12.73
N VAL A 53 -0.05 0.36 -12.67
CA VAL A 53 0.76 -0.07 -13.84
C VAL A 53 0.17 -1.32 -14.52
N LEU A 54 -0.72 -2.06 -13.85
CA LEU A 54 -1.40 -3.23 -14.45
C LEU A 54 -2.20 -2.95 -15.73
N PRO A 55 -2.82 -1.76 -15.96
CA PRO A 55 -3.51 -1.48 -17.21
C PRO A 55 -2.66 -1.71 -18.47
N PHE A 56 -1.33 -1.56 -18.39
CA PHE A 56 -0.42 -1.80 -19.52
C PHE A 56 -0.27 -3.28 -19.89
N LEU A 57 -0.59 -4.21 -18.98
CA LEU A 57 -0.47 -5.66 -19.21
C LEU A 57 -1.81 -6.34 -19.44
N ILE A 58 -2.83 -5.97 -18.67
CA ILE A 58 -4.11 -6.68 -18.64
C ILE A 58 -5.29 -5.82 -19.11
N GLY A 59 -5.04 -4.56 -19.48
CA GLY A 59 -6.08 -3.60 -19.84
C GLY A 59 -6.73 -2.94 -18.62
N PHE A 60 -7.32 -1.77 -18.85
CA PHE A 60 -7.85 -0.91 -17.80
C PHE A 60 -9.01 -1.55 -17.02
N GLU A 61 -9.93 -2.24 -17.70
CA GLU A 61 -11.07 -2.90 -17.07
C GLU A 61 -10.64 -4.00 -16.09
N ASN A 62 -9.70 -4.86 -16.50
CA ASN A 62 -9.18 -5.92 -15.64
C ASN A 62 -8.37 -5.34 -14.46
N ALA A 63 -7.62 -4.26 -14.68
CA ALA A 63 -6.91 -3.58 -13.60
C ALA A 63 -7.88 -2.96 -12.58
N LEU A 64 -9.02 -2.39 -13.01
CA LEU A 64 -10.07 -1.91 -12.11
C LEU A 64 -10.71 -3.05 -11.30
N LEU A 65 -10.93 -4.22 -11.90
CA LEU A 65 -11.42 -5.40 -11.18
C LEU A 65 -10.43 -5.85 -10.12
N VAL A 66 -9.13 -5.87 -10.42
CA VAL A 66 -8.07 -6.17 -9.44
C VAL A 66 -8.06 -5.13 -8.31
N LEU A 67 -8.19 -3.84 -8.64
CA LEU A 67 -8.28 -2.77 -7.64
C LEU A 67 -9.51 -2.94 -6.73
N ALA A 68 -10.67 -3.23 -7.31
CA ALA A 68 -11.91 -3.45 -6.58
C ALA A 68 -11.83 -4.68 -5.67
N ALA A 69 -11.26 -5.78 -6.15
CA ALA A 69 -11.03 -6.99 -5.37
C ALA A 69 -10.04 -6.73 -4.21
N PHE A 70 -8.96 -6.01 -4.48
CA PHE A 70 -8.01 -5.59 -3.44
C PHE A 70 -8.68 -4.71 -2.38
N ALA A 71 -9.47 -3.72 -2.79
CA ALA A 71 -10.21 -2.86 -1.87
C ALA A 71 -11.21 -3.67 -1.02
N ALA A 72 -12.02 -4.53 -1.65
CA ALA A 72 -13.00 -5.35 -0.95
C ALA A 72 -12.36 -6.32 0.06
N GLY A 73 -11.25 -6.95 -0.30
CA GLY A 73 -10.50 -7.83 0.60
C GLY A 73 -9.66 -7.10 1.65
N GLY A 74 -9.18 -5.90 1.33
CA GLY A 74 -8.32 -5.09 2.19
C GLY A 74 -9.07 -4.31 3.27
N VAL A 75 -10.30 -3.85 3.00
CA VAL A 75 -11.10 -3.06 3.96
C VAL A 75 -11.26 -3.74 5.32
N PRO A 76 -11.60 -5.04 5.43
CA PRO A 76 -11.64 -5.73 6.72
C PRO A 76 -10.30 -5.74 7.47
N GLN A 77 -9.18 -5.91 6.75
CA GLN A 77 -7.85 -5.90 7.36
C GLN A 77 -7.46 -4.52 7.86
N VAL A 78 -7.71 -3.48 7.06
CA VAL A 78 -7.49 -2.09 7.44
C VAL A 78 -8.34 -1.73 8.67
N THR A 79 -9.61 -2.15 8.67
CA THR A 79 -10.51 -1.95 9.83
C THR A 79 -9.94 -2.59 11.09
N ARG A 80 -9.46 -3.84 11.00
CA ARG A 80 -8.81 -4.52 12.13
C ARG A 80 -7.56 -3.75 12.63
N CYS A 81 -6.72 -3.25 11.72
CA CYS A 81 -5.56 -2.45 12.09
C CYS A 81 -5.96 -1.17 12.84
N ILE A 82 -6.98 -0.45 12.35
CA ILE A 82 -7.47 0.78 12.98
C ILE A 82 -8.03 0.49 14.38
N ILE A 83 -8.82 -0.58 14.55
CA ILE A 83 -9.36 -0.97 15.85
C ILE A 83 -8.25 -1.27 16.85
N ASN A 84 -7.20 -1.97 16.42
CA ASN A 84 -6.05 -2.26 17.27
C ASN A 84 -5.29 -0.97 17.66
N GLU A 85 -5.04 -0.08 16.70
CA GLU A 85 -4.38 1.21 16.94
C GLU A 85 -5.14 2.04 17.98
N LEU A 86 -6.48 2.13 17.86
CA LEU A 86 -7.32 2.84 18.81
C LEU A 86 -7.30 2.21 20.21
N ARG A 87 -7.25 0.88 20.31
CA ARG A 87 -7.20 0.18 21.58
C ARG A 87 -5.86 0.37 22.29
N ASP A 88 -4.77 0.39 21.54
CA ASP A 88 -3.42 0.59 22.10
C ASP A 88 -3.24 2.05 22.56
N ASP A 89 -3.75 3.02 21.78
CA ASP A 89 -3.77 4.44 22.17
C ASP A 89 -4.62 4.67 23.45
N ALA A 90 -5.73 3.96 23.62
CA ALA A 90 -6.57 4.05 24.82
C ALA A 90 -5.85 3.51 26.08
N LYS A 91 -5.16 2.37 25.97
CA LYS A 91 -4.39 1.79 27.08
C LYS A 91 -3.25 2.71 27.52
N ALA A 92 -2.49 3.26 26.57
CA ALA A 92 -1.39 4.16 26.87
C ALA A 92 -1.87 5.42 27.62
N ARG A 93 -3.07 5.92 27.31
CA ARG A 93 -3.67 7.05 28.04
C ARG A 93 -4.09 6.68 29.46
N GLU A 94 -4.65 5.49 29.67
CA GLU A 94 -5.04 5.01 31.00
C GLU A 94 -3.83 4.86 31.93
N GLU A 95 -2.71 4.34 31.42
CA GLU A 95 -1.45 4.21 32.17
C GLU A 95 -0.94 5.58 32.64
N LEU A 96 -0.91 6.58 31.75
CA LEU A 96 -0.50 7.95 32.09
C LEU A 96 -1.39 8.65 33.13
N THR A 97 -2.67 8.28 33.21
CA THR A 97 -3.59 8.85 34.23
C THR A 97 -3.52 8.15 35.59
N ARG A 98 -2.84 7.00 35.67
CA ARG A 98 -2.68 6.23 36.92
C ARG A 98 -1.36 6.54 37.65
N GLU A 99 -0.40 7.17 36.98
CA GLU A 99 0.83 7.73 37.57
C GLU A 99 0.58 9.14 38.14
#